data_AF-A0A947JG44-F1
#
_entry.id   AF-A0A947JG44-F1
#
_cell.length_a   1.000
_cell.length_b   1.000
_cell.length_c   1.000
_cell.angle_alpha   90.00
_cell.angle_beta   90.00
_cell.angle_gamma   90.00
#
_symmetry.space_group_name_H-M   'P 1'
#
loop_
_entity.id
_entity.type
_entity.pdbx_description
1 polymer ?
#
loop_
_entity_poly.entity_id
_entity_poly.type
_entity_poly.pdbx_seq_one_letter_code
_entity_poly.pdbx_strand_id
1 'polypeptide(L)'
;MISDALSLYEFLKKHWKKYSVISALFDADGERIEGDQKIFVTKQIVGGRNDQWFYRIKEIDEYTFIYMPVIPLVYADYGLEQGETNADARIFRFVGNPLSTVTSGGAKNVRVNFIVVGYKAKDLLNIKESS
;
A
#
# COMPACT_ATOMS: atom_id res chain seq x y z
N MET A 1 9.49 -4.83 -8.00
CA MET A 1 8.47 -4.35 -7.04
C MET A 1 7.43 -3.45 -7.68
N ILE A 2 7.70 -2.20 -8.11
CA ILE A 2 6.66 -1.39 -8.79
C ILE A 2 6.14 -2.06 -10.06
N SER A 3 7.03 -2.70 -10.84
CA SER A 3 6.65 -3.45 -12.05
C SER A 3 5.66 -4.59 -11.76
N ASP A 4 5.81 -5.28 -10.62
CA ASP A 4 4.98 -6.44 -10.26
C ASP A 4 3.60 -5.99 -9.76
N ALA A 5 3.58 -4.95 -8.92
CA ALA A 5 2.34 -4.32 -8.47
C ALA A 5 1.56 -3.69 -9.63
N LEU A 6 2.26 -3.08 -10.61
CA LEU A 6 1.65 -2.54 -11.82
C LEU A 6 1.12 -3.66 -12.72
N SER A 7 1.85 -4.77 -12.86
CA SER A 7 1.39 -5.93 -13.63
C SER A 7 0.14 -6.55 -13.02
N LEU A 8 0.11 -6.71 -11.69
CA LEU A 8 -1.07 -7.18 -10.97
C LEU A 8 -2.23 -6.20 -11.11
N TYR A 9 -1.98 -4.89 -11.01
CA TYR A 9 -2.99 -3.86 -11.21
C TYR A 9 -3.58 -3.91 -12.62
N GLU A 10 -2.75 -3.98 -13.66
CA GLU A 10 -3.20 -4.09 -15.05
C GLU A 10 -3.99 -5.38 -15.30
N PHE A 11 -3.58 -6.48 -14.68
CA PHE A 11 -4.35 -7.72 -14.69
C PHE A 11 -5.73 -7.53 -14.05
N LEU A 12 -5.79 -7.01 -12.82
CA LEU A 12 -7.04 -6.76 -12.11
C LEU A 12 -7.94 -5.81 -12.90
N LYS A 13 -7.38 -4.78 -13.53
CA LYS A 13 -8.08 -3.83 -14.41
C LYS A 13 -8.77 -4.50 -15.59
N LYS A 14 -8.11 -5.44 -16.25
CA LYS A 14 -8.71 -6.23 -17.34
C LYS A 14 -9.88 -7.11 -16.89
N HIS A 15 -9.88 -7.52 -15.63
CA HIS A 15 -10.90 -8.40 -15.06
C HIS A 15 -11.76 -7.76 -13.98
N TRP A 16 -11.79 -6.43 -13.92
CA TRP A 16 -12.35 -5.68 -12.79
C TRP A 16 -13.83 -5.95 -12.55
N LYS A 17 -14.59 -6.24 -13.62
CA LYS A 17 -16.01 -6.61 -13.53
C LYS A 17 -16.25 -8.06 -13.12
N LYS A 18 -15.25 -8.93 -13.30
CA LYS A 18 -15.31 -10.36 -13.00
C LYS A 18 -14.89 -10.65 -11.56
N TYR A 19 -13.99 -9.84 -11.02
CA TYR A 19 -13.45 -9.99 -9.68
C TYR A 19 -14.00 -8.93 -8.73
N SER A 20 -14.03 -9.25 -7.45
CA SER A 20 -14.51 -8.32 -6.43
C SER A 20 -13.42 -7.29 -6.11
N VAL A 21 -13.09 -6.43 -7.07
CA VAL A 21 -12.02 -5.43 -6.93
C VAL A 21 -12.58 -4.11 -6.41
N ILE A 22 -11.96 -3.57 -5.36
CA ILE A 22 -12.23 -2.24 -4.80
C ILE A 22 -10.98 -1.39 -4.89
N SER A 23 -11.11 -0.08 -5.08
CA SER A 23 -9.96 0.82 -5.07
C SER A 23 -10.32 2.19 -4.54
N ALA A 24 -9.33 2.87 -3.96
CA ALA A 24 -9.47 4.24 -3.48
C ALA A 24 -8.13 5.00 -3.59
N LEU A 25 -8.23 6.30 -3.87
CA LEU A 25 -7.13 7.26 -3.90
C LEU A 25 -7.09 8.01 -2.56
N PHE A 26 -5.89 8.08 -1.97
CA PHE A 26 -5.63 8.77 -0.72
C PHE A 26 -4.56 9.85 -0.91
N ASP A 27 -4.66 10.90 -0.10
CA ASP A 27 -3.62 11.93 -0.01
C ASP A 27 -2.46 11.52 0.91
N ALA A 28 -1.44 12.37 1.01
CA ALA A 28 -0.28 12.16 1.87
C ALA A 28 -0.58 12.24 3.39
N ASP A 29 -1.79 12.62 3.76
CA ASP A 29 -2.27 12.63 5.13
C ASP A 29 -3.11 11.37 5.45
N GLY A 30 -3.31 10.50 4.46
CA GLY A 30 -4.04 9.25 4.58
C GLY A 30 -5.55 9.44 4.45
N GLU A 31 -5.98 10.65 4.06
CA GLU A 31 -7.39 10.96 3.84
C GLU A 31 -7.81 10.53 2.44
N ARG A 32 -9.02 9.98 2.33
CA ARG A 32 -9.52 9.50 1.04
C ARG A 32 -9.94 10.69 0.18
N ILE A 33 -9.38 10.78 -1.03
CA ILE A 33 -9.78 11.74 -2.05
C ILE A 33 -10.98 11.18 -2.85
N GLU A 34 -10.87 9.93 -3.31
CA GLU A 34 -11.86 9.31 -4.20
C GLU A 34 -11.88 7.77 -4.04
N GLY A 35 -12.99 7.14 -4.42
CA GLY A 35 -13.11 5.68 -4.57
C GLY A 35 -13.95 4.99 -3.50
N ASP A 36 -13.73 3.69 -3.33
CA ASP A 36 -14.56 2.81 -2.53
C ASP A 36 -14.53 3.14 -1.03
N GLN A 37 -15.71 3.25 -0.44
CA GLN A 37 -15.89 3.65 0.95
C GLN A 37 -15.46 2.60 1.97
N LYS A 38 -15.27 1.35 1.53
CA LYS A 38 -14.88 0.23 2.39
C LYS A 38 -13.40 0.26 2.77
N ILE A 39 -12.54 0.91 1.98
CA ILE A 39 -11.08 0.92 2.22
C ILE A 39 -10.71 2.00 3.22
N PHE A 40 -10.34 1.64 4.44
CA PHE A 40 -9.91 2.61 5.44
C PHE A 40 -8.39 2.58 5.59
N VAL A 41 -7.77 3.76 5.57
CA VAL A 41 -6.34 3.93 5.84
C VAL A 41 -6.19 4.78 7.10
N THR A 42 -5.27 4.39 7.99
CA THR A 42 -4.91 5.17 9.16
C THR A 42 -3.46 5.61 9.05
N LYS A 43 -3.20 6.91 9.22
CA LYS A 43 -1.86 7.46 9.36
C LYS A 43 -1.43 7.41 10.82
N GLN A 44 -0.26 6.84 11.08
CA GLN A 44 0.33 6.66 12.40
C GLN A 44 1.67 7.39 12.44
N ILE A 45 1.78 8.40 13.31
CA ILE A 45 3.02 9.15 13.51
C ILE A 45 3.96 8.32 14.39
N VAL A 46 5.23 8.26 14.04
CA VAL A 46 6.25 7.58 14.85
C VAL A 46 6.57 8.44 16.07
N GLY A 47 6.47 7.86 17.27
CA GLY A 47 6.78 8.55 18.51
C GLY A 47 8.18 9.18 18.49
N GLY A 48 8.27 10.48 18.76
CA GLY A 48 9.52 11.23 18.76
C GLY A 48 10.07 11.61 17.38
N ARG A 49 9.35 11.36 16.28
CA ARG A 49 9.75 11.74 14.91
C ARG A 49 8.60 12.33 14.11
N ASN A 50 8.60 13.64 13.91
CA ASN A 50 7.53 14.34 13.17
C ASN A 50 7.64 14.17 11.64
N ASP A 51 8.79 13.74 11.13
CA ASP A 51 9.05 13.52 9.72
C ASP A 51 8.89 12.05 9.29
N GLN A 52 8.42 11.20 10.20
CA GLN A 52 8.19 9.77 9.95
C GLN A 52 6.79 9.37 10.36
N TRP A 53 6.08 8.75 9.42
CA TRP A 53 4.76 8.18 9.65
C TRP A 53 4.59 6.92 8.82
N PHE A 54 3.70 6.04 9.27
CA PHE A 54 3.25 4.87 8.54
C PHE A 54 1.77 4.97 8.25
N TYR A 55 1.34 4.32 7.19
CA TYR A 55 -0.03 4.06 6.86
C TYR A 55 -0.34 2.60 7.19
N ARG A 56 -1.55 2.37 7.69
CA ARG A 56 -2.10 1.03 7.87
C ARG A 56 -3.43 0.94 7.17
N ILE A 57 -3.59 -0.05 6.29
CA ILE A 57 -4.90 -0.36 5.70
C ILE A 57 -5.66 -1.23 6.69
N LYS A 58 -6.90 -0.85 7.02
CA LYS A 58 -7.78 -1.66 7.86
C LYS A 58 -8.14 -2.94 7.11
N GLU A 59 -8.01 -4.07 7.79
CA GLU A 59 -8.36 -5.36 7.23
C GLU A 59 -9.84 -5.43 6.88
N ILE A 60 -10.10 -6.05 5.74
CA ILE A 60 -11.43 -6.42 5.27
C ILE A 60 -11.35 -7.91 4.98
N ASP A 61 -12.27 -8.67 5.55
CA ASP A 61 -12.27 -10.13 5.41
C ASP A 61 -12.25 -10.54 3.93
N GLU A 62 -11.47 -11.57 3.63
CA GLU A 62 -11.19 -12.09 2.28
C GLU A 62 -10.44 -11.16 1.30
N TYR A 63 -10.18 -9.90 1.66
CA TYR A 63 -9.47 -8.96 0.80
C TYR A 63 -7.97 -8.91 1.11
N THR A 64 -7.19 -8.90 0.04
CA THR A 64 -5.78 -8.56 0.02
C THR A 64 -5.62 -7.19 -0.62
N PHE A 65 -4.70 -6.39 -0.10
CA PHE A 65 -4.47 -5.04 -0.57
C PHE A 65 -3.08 -4.87 -1.15
N ILE A 66 -3.01 -4.19 -2.28
CA ILE A 66 -1.79 -3.56 -2.79
C ILE A 66 -1.95 -2.06 -2.74
N TYR A 67 -0.82 -1.36 -2.70
CA TYR A 67 -0.79 0.09 -2.77
C TYR A 67 0.33 0.55 -3.69
N MET A 68 0.14 1.73 -4.28
CA MET A 68 1.11 2.33 -5.18
C MET A 68 1.09 3.84 -5.08
N PRO A 69 2.27 4.49 -4.99
CA PRO A 69 2.34 5.94 -5.04
C PRO A 69 1.96 6.42 -6.45
N VAL A 70 1.24 7.53 -6.55
CA VAL A 70 0.90 8.11 -7.86
C VAL A 70 2.15 8.65 -8.59
N ILE A 71 3.23 8.90 -7.84
CA ILE A 71 4.56 9.21 -8.38
C ILE A 71 5.42 7.95 -8.25
N PRO A 72 5.75 7.26 -9.36
CA PRO A 72 6.39 5.93 -9.33
C PRO A 72 7.89 5.95 -9.01
N LEU A 73 8.44 7.10 -8.63
CA LEU A 73 9.84 7.26 -8.22
C LEU A 73 10.05 7.09 -6.71
N VAL A 74 8.96 6.90 -5.97
CA VAL A 74 8.98 6.79 -4.51
C VAL A 74 9.02 5.33 -4.10
N TYR A 75 9.83 5.01 -3.09
CA TYR A 75 9.97 3.67 -2.57
C TYR A 75 8.94 3.40 -1.46
N ALA A 76 8.44 2.18 -1.39
CA ALA A 76 7.70 1.69 -0.24
C ALA A 76 8.68 1.09 0.77
N ASP A 77 8.52 1.47 2.03
CA ASP A 77 9.21 0.90 3.18
C ASP A 77 8.17 0.37 4.18
N TYR A 78 8.54 -0.63 4.98
CA TYR A 78 7.59 -1.40 5.80
C TYR A 78 7.90 -1.26 7.29
N GLY A 79 6.84 -1.13 8.08
CA GLY A 79 6.93 -0.94 9.53
C GLY A 79 7.09 -2.26 10.27
N LEU A 80 7.71 -2.19 11.44
CA LEU A 80 7.80 -3.28 12.41
C LEU A 80 6.87 -2.97 13.59
N GLU A 81 5.91 -3.85 13.89
CA GLU A 81 5.12 -3.71 15.12
C GLU A 81 5.99 -3.96 16.36
N GLN A 82 5.63 -3.32 17.48
CA GLN A 82 6.39 -3.46 18.72
C GLN A 82 6.36 -4.92 19.21
N GLY A 83 7.54 -5.51 19.37
CA GLY A 83 7.69 -6.90 19.82
C GLY A 83 7.81 -7.91 18.68
N GLU A 84 7.55 -7.50 17.44
CA GLU A 84 7.77 -8.34 16.27
C GLU A 84 9.24 -8.28 15.81
N THR A 85 9.69 -9.35 15.14
CA THR A 85 11.02 -9.41 14.52
C THR A 85 10.98 -9.18 13.01
N ASN A 86 9.80 -9.31 12.39
CA ASN A 86 9.59 -9.15 10.95
C ASN A 86 8.66 -7.97 10.66
N ALA A 87 9.02 -7.19 9.63
CA ALA A 87 8.17 -6.10 9.18
C ALA A 87 6.83 -6.61 8.63
N ASP A 88 5.78 -5.83 8.83
CA ASP A 88 4.43 -6.11 8.37
C ASP A 88 4.13 -5.33 7.09
N ALA A 89 3.85 -6.04 5.99
CA ALA A 89 3.50 -5.43 4.72
C ALA A 89 2.22 -4.56 4.76
N ARG A 90 1.36 -4.76 5.78
CA ARG A 90 0.15 -3.96 6.02
C ARG A 90 0.47 -2.58 6.61
N ILE A 91 1.68 -2.38 7.14
CA ILE A 91 2.17 -1.14 7.72
C ILE A 91 3.27 -0.61 6.82
N PHE A 92 2.99 0.48 6.12
CA PHE A 92 3.89 0.94 5.06
C PHE A 92 4.06 2.45 5.08
N ARG A 93 5.12 2.91 4.44
CA ARG A 93 5.36 4.33 4.21
C ARG A 93 6.03 4.56 2.87
N PHE A 94 6.04 5.80 2.43
CA PHE A 94 6.69 6.22 1.20
C PHE A 94 7.93 7.03 1.52
N VAL A 95 9.07 6.65 0.93
CA VAL A 95 10.39 7.24 1.21
C VAL A 95 11.16 7.54 -0.08
N GLY A 96 12.03 8.55 -0.03
CA GLY A 96 12.81 8.98 -1.20
C GLY A 96 13.99 8.08 -1.54
N ASN A 97 14.43 7.27 -0.58
CA ASN A 97 15.40 6.20 -0.79
C ASN A 97 15.08 5.03 0.17
N PRO A 98 15.37 3.78 -0.22
CA PRO A 98 15.08 2.61 0.61
C PRO A 98 16.18 2.32 1.64
N LEU A 99 17.17 3.21 1.81
CA LEU A 99 18.35 2.96 2.64
C LEU A 99 18.22 3.65 3.99
N SER A 100 18.30 2.87 5.06
CA SER A 100 18.52 3.40 6.40
C SER A 100 20.00 3.72 6.60
N THR A 101 20.30 4.91 7.12
CA THR A 101 21.67 5.22 7.59
C THR A 101 21.83 4.77 9.04
N VAL A 102 23.06 4.40 9.42
CA VAL A 102 23.41 4.01 10.80
C VAL A 102 23.07 5.12 11.82
N THR A 103 23.12 6.38 11.39
CA THR A 103 22.92 7.56 12.26
C THR A 103 21.49 8.08 12.32
N SER A 104 20.69 7.95 11.24
CA SER A 104 19.30 8.47 11.21
C SER A 104 18.23 7.38 11.34
N GLY A 105 18.61 6.11 11.27
CA GLY A 105 17.73 4.95 11.38
C GLY A 105 16.81 4.71 10.17
N GLY A 106 16.46 5.74 9.40
CA GLY A 106 15.64 5.61 8.19
C GLY A 106 15.49 6.92 7.41
N ALA A 107 15.04 6.81 6.16
CA ALA A 107 14.73 7.97 5.31
C ALA A 107 13.51 8.74 5.83
N LYS A 108 13.44 10.03 5.47
CA LYS A 108 12.26 10.86 5.68
C LYS A 108 11.12 10.39 4.78
N ASN A 109 9.89 10.54 5.26
CA ASN A 109 8.73 10.29 4.43
C ASN A 109 8.66 11.27 3.25
N VAL A 110 8.19 10.78 2.11
CA VAL A 110 7.81 11.58 0.95
C VAL A 110 6.30 11.80 1.02
N ARG A 111 5.87 13.06 0.91
CA ARG A 111 4.44 13.39 0.76
C ARG A 111 4.01 13.06 -0.66
N VAL A 112 3.27 11.98 -0.81
CA VAL A 112 2.77 11.52 -2.10
C VAL A 112 1.37 10.94 -1.90
N ASN A 113 0.48 11.23 -2.84
CA ASN A 113 -0.80 10.57 -2.91
C ASN A 113 -0.61 9.12 -3.37
N PHE A 114 -1.52 8.24 -3.03
CA PHE A 114 -1.38 6.83 -3.36
C PHE A 114 -2.72 6.16 -3.58
N ILE A 115 -2.71 5.15 -4.43
CA ILE A 115 -3.87 4.32 -4.72
C ILE A 115 -3.73 3.05 -3.89
N VAL A 116 -4.82 2.63 -3.25
CA VAL A 116 -4.97 1.31 -2.63
C VAL A 116 -5.96 0.52 -3.48
N VAL A 117 -5.61 -0.73 -3.79
CA VAL A 117 -6.46 -1.67 -4.53
C VAL A 117 -6.63 -2.93 -3.70
N GLY A 118 -7.88 -3.23 -3.35
CA GLY A 118 -8.28 -4.46 -2.69
C GLY A 118 -8.82 -5.48 -3.68
N TYR A 119 -8.39 -6.72 -3.57
CA TYR A 119 -8.90 -7.84 -4.36
C TYR A 119 -8.97 -9.10 -3.50
N LYS A 120 -9.81 -10.07 -3.84
CA LYS A 120 -9.83 -11.35 -3.15
C LYS A 120 -8.77 -12.26 -3.76
N ALA A 121 -7.77 -12.69 -2.99
CA ALA A 121 -6.70 -13.54 -3.51
C ALA A 121 -7.21 -14.86 -4.12
N LYS A 122 -8.31 -15.41 -3.58
CA LYS A 122 -8.97 -16.60 -4.12
C LYS A 122 -9.50 -16.41 -5.55
N ASP A 123 -9.84 -15.19 -5.95
CA ASP A 123 -10.29 -14.88 -7.30
C ASP A 123 -9.15 -15.12 -8.31
N LEU A 124 -7.89 -15.12 -7.84
CA LEU A 124 -6.71 -15.39 -8.67
C LEU A 124 -6.45 -16.90 -8.89
N LEU A 125 -6.98 -17.79 -8.05
CA LEU A 125 -6.63 -19.23 -8.10
C LEU A 125 -7.27 -19.98 -9.28
N ASN A 126 -8.33 -19.43 -9.89
CA ASN A 126 -9.09 -20.09 -10.96
C ASN A 126 -9.02 -19.34 -12.30
N ILE A 127 -7.97 -18.53 -12.49
CA ILE A 127 -7.78 -17.79 -13.73
C ILE A 127 -7.30 -18.77 -14.81
N LYS A 128 -8.16 -19.04 -15.79
CA LYS A 128 -7.72 -19.54 -17.09
C LYS A 128 -7.54 -18.32 -18.00
N GLU A 129 -6.39 -18.22 -18.67
CA GLU A 129 -6.29 -17.30 -19.81
C GLU A 129 -7.44 -17.63 -20.75
N SER A 130 -8.27 -16.64 -21.04
CA SER A 130 -9.28 -16.79 -22.08
C SER A 130 -8.53 -16.68 -23.39
N SER A 131 -8.41 -17.81 -24.10
CA SER A 131 -7.83 -17.91 -25.43
C SER A 131 -8.54 -17.00 -26.43
#